data_AF-A0A0J1G1Q1-F1
#
_entry.id   AF-A0A0J1G1Q1-F1
#
_cell.length_a   1.000
_cell.length_b   1.000
_cell.length_c   1.000
_cell.angle_alpha   90.00
_cell.angle_beta   90.00
_cell.angle_gamma   90.00
#
_symmetry.space_group_name_H-M   'P 1'
#
loop_
_entity.id
_entity.type
_entity.pdbx_description
1 polymer ?
#
loop_
_entity_poly.entity_id
_entity_poly.type
_entity_poly.pdbx_seq_one_letter_code
_entity_poly.pdbx_strand_id
1 'polypeptide(L)'
;MGAAMVIVLLTTGCTFSGNGENTNKGETVTETVTETITESLSGSMNAKETGTENENQTNSNQKKSEKESENQAVTELKESENTEKNDSNANIKETEETKAQGPIVAVDAGHQGPGQDMSRTEANGPGSEVMKARLATGTTGSVSGLDEYELNLDVSLKLQSELEKRGYQVVMTRTTHEVDLGNIDRATIANEAGADILVRIHANGSEDSSVAGALTMAPTQSNPYVGSISEECMRLSQCLIDRYCEATGLINRGILAEDEMTGINWSQVPVTILEMGFMTNPGDDAYMADAANQDVMVQGIANGIDDYFGR
;
A
#
# COMPACT_ATOMS: atom_id res chain seq x y z
N MET A 1 -2.65 12.01 24.27
CA MET A 1 -2.04 13.30 23.86
C MET A 1 -1.40 13.04 22.52
N GLY A 2 -2.12 13.35 21.44
CA GLY A 2 -1.62 13.17 20.08
C GLY A 2 -0.61 14.27 19.77
N ALA A 3 0.57 13.89 19.31
CA ALA A 3 1.55 14.84 18.80
C ALA A 3 1.10 15.30 17.41
N ALA A 4 0.85 16.60 17.26
CA ALA A 4 0.64 17.21 15.96
C ALA A 4 1.94 17.13 15.15
N MET A 5 1.90 16.42 14.03
CA MET A 5 3.01 16.31 13.09
C MET A 5 3.07 17.59 12.27
N VAL A 6 4.18 18.33 12.38
CA VAL A 6 4.44 19.53 11.60
C VAL A 6 4.88 19.10 10.20
N ILE A 7 4.03 19.36 9.21
CA ILE A 7 4.31 19.06 7.79
C ILE A 7 5.30 20.11 7.26
N VAL A 8 6.54 19.68 7.00
CA VAL A 8 7.50 20.46 6.21
C VAL A 8 7.41 19.97 4.76
N LEU A 9 6.64 20.67 3.93
CA LEU A 9 6.67 20.50 2.48
C LEU A 9 7.97 21.11 1.93
N LEU A 10 8.93 20.26 1.57
CA LEU A 10 10.10 20.69 0.81
C LEU A 10 9.74 20.70 -0.67
N THR A 11 9.46 21.88 -1.21
CA THR A 11 9.47 22.09 -2.67
C THR A 11 10.91 22.28 -3.12
N THR A 12 11.60 21.22 -3.52
CA THR A 12 12.90 21.34 -4.19
C THR A 12 12.69 21.79 -5.63
N GLY A 13 12.75 23.10 -5.85
CA GLY A 13 12.91 23.66 -7.19
C GLY A 13 14.30 23.33 -7.73
N CYS A 14 14.40 22.37 -8.65
CA CYS A 14 15.59 22.21 -9.49
C CYS A 14 15.69 23.41 -10.44
N THR A 15 16.60 24.35 -10.16
CA THR A 15 17.01 25.35 -11.13
C THR A 15 18.17 24.83 -11.97
N PHE A 16 17.91 24.60 -13.25
CA PHE A 16 18.93 24.31 -14.25
C PHE A 16 19.72 25.60 -14.53
N SER A 17 21.04 25.58 -14.31
CA SER A 17 21.92 26.72 -14.55
C SER A 17 22.17 26.89 -16.05
N GLY A 18 21.43 27.80 -16.66
CA GLY A 18 21.64 28.29 -18.02
C GLY A 18 22.24 29.69 -17.99
N ASN A 19 23.47 29.82 -18.44
CA ASN A 19 24.23 31.07 -18.52
C ASN A 19 23.59 32.03 -19.55
N GLY A 20 23.22 33.24 -19.15
CA GLY A 20 22.71 34.28 -20.07
C GLY A 20 22.20 35.53 -19.35
N GLU A 21 22.95 36.62 -19.47
CA GLU A 21 22.64 37.96 -18.94
C GLU A 21 21.25 38.47 -19.37
N ASN A 22 20.42 38.93 -18.42
CA ASN A 22 19.81 40.26 -18.52
C ASN A 22 19.18 40.74 -17.20
N THR A 23 19.29 42.04 -16.98
CA THR A 23 18.85 42.80 -15.81
C THR A 23 17.33 42.91 -15.66
N ASN A 24 16.79 42.75 -14.45
CA ASN A 24 15.88 43.75 -13.87
C ASN A 24 15.60 43.55 -12.37
N LYS A 25 15.49 44.68 -11.66
CA LYS A 25 15.15 44.80 -10.24
C LYS A 25 13.69 44.40 -9.97
N GLY A 26 13.46 43.72 -8.86
CA GLY A 26 12.14 43.56 -8.25
C GLY A 26 12.29 43.16 -6.78
N GLU A 27 12.18 44.13 -5.89
CA GLU A 27 11.97 43.92 -4.44
C GLU A 27 10.73 43.05 -4.23
N THR A 28 10.81 42.04 -3.37
CA THR A 28 9.62 41.40 -2.82
C THR A 28 9.73 41.35 -1.30
N VAL A 29 8.74 41.97 -0.69
CA VAL A 29 8.51 42.16 0.74
C VAL A 29 8.15 40.81 1.37
N THR A 30 8.82 40.44 2.45
CA THR A 30 8.42 39.33 3.32
C THR A 30 7.49 39.86 4.41
N GLU A 31 6.19 39.63 4.28
CA GLU A 31 5.25 39.77 5.40
C GLU A 31 5.12 38.41 6.11
N THR A 32 5.44 38.40 7.40
CA THR A 32 5.21 37.28 8.31
C THR A 32 3.90 37.55 9.03
N VAL A 33 2.87 36.73 8.78
CA VAL A 33 1.62 36.79 9.54
C VAL A 33 1.64 35.65 10.56
N THR A 34 1.86 36.00 11.82
CA THR A 34 1.57 35.16 12.98
C THR A 34 0.16 35.50 13.48
N GLU A 35 -0.79 34.59 13.36
CA GLU A 35 -2.05 34.69 14.11
C GLU A 35 -2.04 33.72 15.29
N THR A 36 -2.23 34.31 16.47
CA THR A 36 -2.46 33.65 17.75
C THR A 36 -3.97 33.57 17.94
N ILE A 37 -4.51 32.38 18.23
CA ILE A 37 -5.89 32.26 18.72
C ILE A 37 -5.86 31.67 20.13
N THR A 38 -6.40 32.46 21.06
CA THR A 38 -6.67 32.15 22.46
C THR A 38 -8.13 31.79 22.69
N GLU A 39 -8.37 30.98 23.73
CA GLU A 39 -9.62 30.79 24.51
C GLU A 39 -10.77 30.02 23.81
N SER A 40 -11.62 29.22 24.48
CA SER A 40 -11.90 28.98 25.90
C SER A 40 -12.75 27.70 26.08
N LEU A 41 -12.88 27.28 27.35
CA LEU A 41 -13.47 26.06 27.88
C LEU A 41 -15.01 25.96 27.84
N SER A 42 -15.44 24.69 27.85
CA SER A 42 -16.55 24.10 28.62
C SER A 42 -18.01 24.17 28.12
N GLY A 43 -18.57 22.97 27.93
CA GLY A 43 -19.73 22.53 28.71
C GLY A 43 -21.06 22.40 27.97
N SER A 44 -21.47 21.17 27.65
CA SER A 44 -22.80 20.66 28.05
C SER A 44 -22.88 19.14 27.90
N MET A 45 -23.37 18.49 28.96
CA MET A 45 -23.70 17.07 29.05
C MET A 45 -25.20 16.84 28.87
N ASN A 46 -25.51 15.58 28.52
CA ASN A 46 -26.75 14.82 28.75
C ASN A 46 -27.97 15.00 27.83
N ALA A 47 -28.25 13.92 27.10
CA ALA A 47 -29.56 13.27 27.14
C ALA A 47 -29.40 11.75 26.90
N LYS A 48 -29.76 10.92 27.89
CA LYS A 48 -30.08 9.49 27.72
C LYS A 48 -31.15 9.11 28.75
N GLU A 49 -31.93 8.09 28.35
CA GLU A 49 -33.03 7.36 29.01
C GLU A 49 -34.41 7.66 28.38
N THR A 50 -35.31 6.70 28.11
CA THR A 50 -35.38 5.22 28.23
C THR A 50 -36.66 4.71 27.52
N GLY A 51 -36.77 3.39 27.30
CA GLY A 51 -38.00 2.62 26.96
C GLY A 51 -37.87 1.93 25.59
N THR A 52 -37.55 0.64 25.41
CA THR A 52 -37.98 -0.66 25.97
C THR A 52 -39.46 -1.02 25.75
N GLU A 53 -39.70 -1.98 24.86
CA GLU A 53 -40.45 -3.26 25.01
C GLU A 53 -40.86 -3.77 23.61
N ASN A 54 -40.28 -4.89 23.15
CA ASN A 54 -40.78 -6.27 23.25
C ASN A 54 -42.10 -6.52 22.50
N GLU A 55 -42.04 -7.29 21.41
CA GLU A 55 -43.01 -8.36 21.18
C GLU A 55 -42.41 -9.51 20.37
N ASN A 56 -42.63 -10.69 20.90
CA ASN A 56 -42.15 -11.99 20.49
C ASN A 56 -43.35 -12.70 19.86
N GLN A 57 -43.26 -13.22 18.64
CA GLN A 57 -44.18 -14.27 18.21
C GLN A 57 -43.48 -15.30 17.31
N THR A 58 -43.35 -16.47 17.90
CA THR A 58 -43.06 -17.77 17.33
C THR A 58 -44.18 -18.19 16.36
N ASN A 59 -43.82 -18.83 15.25
CA ASN A 59 -44.55 -20.02 14.84
C ASN A 59 -43.71 -20.97 13.99
N SER A 60 -43.71 -22.22 14.43
CA SER A 60 -43.14 -23.41 13.84
C SER A 60 -43.88 -23.84 12.56
N ASN A 61 -43.17 -24.48 11.63
CA ASN A 61 -43.60 -25.79 11.15
C ASN A 61 -42.48 -26.60 10.46
N GLN A 62 -42.43 -27.87 10.84
CA GLN A 62 -41.58 -28.94 10.31
C GLN A 62 -42.13 -29.51 8.98
N LYS A 63 -41.23 -29.93 8.08
CA LYS A 63 -41.06 -31.34 7.60
C LYS A 63 -39.93 -31.35 6.54
N LYS A 64 -38.86 -32.16 6.68
CA LYS A 64 -38.74 -33.62 6.38
C LYS A 64 -38.83 -33.87 4.87
N SER A 65 -37.99 -34.61 4.15
CA SER A 65 -36.70 -35.33 4.31
C SER A 65 -36.29 -35.80 2.89
N GLU A 66 -35.13 -36.46 2.80
CA GLU A 66 -34.73 -37.48 1.80
C GLU A 66 -34.00 -36.96 0.56
N LYS A 67 -32.67 -37.24 0.46
CA LYS A 67 -31.97 -38.46 -0.06
C LYS A 67 -31.84 -38.34 -1.59
N GLU A 68 -30.81 -38.79 -2.30
CA GLU A 68 -29.62 -39.63 -2.16
C GLU A 68 -28.73 -39.22 -3.35
N SER A 69 -27.41 -39.10 -3.24
CA SER A 69 -26.40 -40.17 -3.43
C SER A 69 -26.51 -40.93 -4.77
N GLU A 70 -25.33 -41.08 -5.40
CA GLU A 70 -24.88 -42.02 -6.45
C GLU A 70 -24.37 -41.29 -7.72
N ASN A 71 -23.24 -41.64 -8.35
CA ASN A 71 -22.53 -42.91 -8.32
C ASN A 71 -21.03 -42.83 -8.67
N GLN A 72 -20.39 -43.94 -8.33
CA GLN A 72 -19.01 -44.40 -8.28
C GLN A 72 -18.22 -44.50 -9.60
N ALA A 73 -16.91 -44.57 -9.34
CA ALA A 73 -15.76 -45.13 -10.03
C ALA A 73 -15.90 -46.42 -10.87
N VAL A 74 -14.94 -46.59 -11.81
CA VAL A 74 -14.32 -47.85 -12.29
C VAL A 74 -12.89 -47.49 -12.80
N THR A 75 -11.73 -47.87 -12.23
CA THR A 75 -10.87 -49.09 -12.42
C THR A 75 -10.64 -49.52 -13.90
N GLU A 76 -9.53 -50.06 -14.44
CA GLU A 76 -8.24 -50.64 -14.00
C GLU A 76 -7.33 -50.94 -15.24
N LEU A 77 -5.99 -50.94 -15.04
CA LEU A 77 -4.92 -51.82 -15.62
C LEU A 77 -4.56 -51.88 -17.13
N LYS A 78 -3.27 -51.67 -17.49
CA LYS A 78 -2.22 -52.73 -17.68
C LYS A 78 -0.94 -52.21 -18.39
N GLU A 79 0.20 -52.67 -17.87
CA GLU A 79 1.54 -52.67 -18.49
C GLU A 79 1.64 -53.67 -19.66
N SER A 80 2.51 -53.42 -20.64
CA SER A 80 3.74 -54.22 -20.89
C SER A 80 4.40 -53.91 -22.25
N GLU A 81 5.71 -54.11 -22.23
CA GLU A 81 6.79 -53.80 -23.17
C GLU A 81 6.70 -54.54 -24.54
N ASN A 82 7.41 -54.07 -25.58
CA ASN A 82 8.72 -54.61 -25.99
C ASN A 82 9.25 -54.10 -27.37
N THR A 83 10.56 -53.88 -27.40
CA THR A 83 11.59 -54.05 -28.47
C THR A 83 11.76 -53.13 -29.71
N GLU A 84 12.82 -52.32 -29.62
CA GLU A 84 14.04 -52.24 -30.48
C GLU A 84 14.05 -51.73 -31.94
N LYS A 85 14.83 -50.62 -32.10
CA LYS A 85 16.08 -50.43 -32.91
C LYS A 85 16.09 -49.51 -34.14
N ASN A 86 17.01 -48.53 -34.04
CA ASN A 86 17.80 -47.78 -35.05
C ASN A 86 17.00 -46.85 -35.99
N ASP A 87 17.44 -45.64 -36.34
CA ASP A 87 18.78 -45.08 -36.45
C ASP A 87 18.68 -43.52 -36.45
N SER A 88 19.76 -42.89 -36.00
CA SER A 88 20.20 -41.51 -36.27
C SER A 88 19.22 -40.45 -36.84
N ASN A 89 18.92 -39.41 -36.06
CA ASN A 89 19.02 -38.04 -36.57
C ASN A 89 19.35 -37.01 -35.48
N ALA A 90 20.27 -36.12 -35.83
CA ALA A 90 20.82 -35.08 -34.97
C ALA A 90 19.85 -33.91 -34.78
N ASN A 91 20.06 -33.15 -33.69
CA ASN A 91 19.58 -31.77 -33.47
C ASN A 91 18.05 -31.65 -33.33
N ILE A 92 17.49 -31.07 -32.26
CA ILE A 92 17.83 -29.83 -31.60
C ILE A 92 17.45 -30.00 -30.13
N LYS A 93 18.42 -29.79 -29.24
CA LYS A 93 18.13 -29.54 -27.82
C LYS A 93 17.64 -28.10 -27.79
N GLU A 94 16.32 -27.89 -27.76
CA GLU A 94 15.77 -26.61 -27.34
C GLU A 94 16.20 -26.46 -25.89
N THR A 95 17.28 -25.71 -25.70
CA THR A 95 17.51 -25.00 -24.47
C THR A 95 16.30 -24.09 -24.30
N GLU A 96 15.38 -24.47 -23.42
CA GLU A 96 14.59 -23.47 -22.71
C GLU A 96 15.61 -22.53 -22.08
N GLU A 97 15.90 -21.43 -22.77
CA GLU A 97 16.48 -20.26 -22.15
C GLU A 97 15.52 -19.93 -21.01
N THR A 98 15.96 -20.20 -19.78
CA THR A 98 15.30 -19.68 -18.59
C THR A 98 15.25 -18.17 -18.80
N LYS A 99 14.11 -17.66 -19.27
CA LYS A 99 13.86 -16.23 -19.39
C LYS A 99 14.24 -15.66 -18.03
N ALA A 100 15.30 -14.85 -17.99
CA ALA A 100 15.73 -14.22 -16.75
C ALA A 100 14.48 -13.56 -16.16
N GLN A 101 14.06 -14.03 -14.99
CA GLN A 101 12.85 -13.53 -14.36
C GLN A 101 13.09 -12.04 -14.08
N GLY A 102 12.07 -11.20 -14.32
CA GLY A 102 12.21 -9.75 -14.15
C GLY A 102 12.43 -9.37 -12.68
N PRO A 103 12.60 -8.06 -12.39
CA PRO A 103 12.81 -7.59 -11.02
C PRO A 103 11.73 -8.10 -10.06
N ILE A 104 12.11 -8.29 -8.79
CA ILE A 104 11.24 -8.72 -7.71
C ILE A 104 10.66 -7.48 -7.03
N VAL A 105 9.35 -7.30 -7.12
CA VAL A 105 8.62 -6.22 -6.45
C VAL A 105 7.90 -6.79 -5.24
N ALA A 106 8.26 -6.36 -4.04
CA ALA A 106 7.46 -6.63 -2.86
C ALA A 106 6.32 -5.62 -2.78
N VAL A 107 5.09 -6.11 -2.65
CA VAL A 107 3.87 -5.31 -2.50
C VAL A 107 3.29 -5.57 -1.12
N ASP A 108 3.25 -4.53 -0.30
CA ASP A 108 2.66 -4.58 1.03
C ASP A 108 1.27 -3.94 1.03
N ALA A 109 0.23 -4.76 1.15
CA ALA A 109 -1.11 -4.26 1.39
C ALA A 109 -1.20 -3.79 2.86
N GLY A 110 -1.19 -2.48 3.09
CA GLY A 110 -1.23 -1.87 4.42
C GLY A 110 -2.38 -2.38 5.28
N HIS A 111 -2.18 -2.39 6.60
CA HIS A 111 -3.16 -2.85 7.60
C HIS A 111 -3.60 -4.31 7.43
N GLN A 112 -4.56 -4.76 8.24
CA GLN A 112 -5.14 -6.11 8.20
C GLN A 112 -6.50 -6.12 8.92
N GLY A 113 -7.24 -7.22 8.78
CA GLY A 113 -8.54 -7.39 9.43
C GLY A 113 -8.47 -7.35 10.96
N PRO A 114 -9.62 -7.15 11.62
CA PRO A 114 -9.69 -6.96 13.07
C PRO A 114 -9.37 -8.25 13.85
N GLY A 115 -9.22 -8.12 15.17
CA GLY A 115 -9.06 -9.25 16.10
C GLY A 115 -7.64 -9.48 16.62
N GLN A 116 -6.68 -8.67 16.18
CA GLN A 116 -5.29 -8.74 16.65
C GLN A 116 -5.05 -7.89 17.90
N ASP A 117 -4.02 -8.25 18.66
CA ASP A 117 -3.61 -7.49 19.85
C ASP A 117 -2.92 -6.17 19.46
N MET A 118 -3.68 -5.08 19.54
CA MET A 118 -3.25 -3.71 19.26
C MET A 118 -2.35 -3.10 20.35
N SER A 119 -2.17 -3.77 21.49
CA SER A 119 -1.35 -3.25 22.60
C SER A 119 0.14 -3.54 22.43
N ARG A 120 0.50 -4.47 21.52
CA ARG A 120 1.90 -4.83 21.28
C ARG A 120 2.64 -3.71 20.58
N THR A 121 3.91 -3.58 20.96
CA THR A 121 4.85 -2.65 20.35
C THR A 121 6.02 -3.38 19.72
N GLU A 122 6.70 -2.71 18.81
CA GLU A 122 7.91 -3.18 18.14
C GLU A 122 8.94 -2.04 18.02
N ALA A 123 10.22 -2.36 17.84
CA ALA A 123 11.28 -1.35 17.79
C ALA A 123 11.16 -0.52 16.51
N ASN A 124 11.36 0.80 16.62
CA ASN A 124 11.21 1.74 15.51
C ASN A 124 12.13 1.42 14.32
N GLY A 125 13.32 0.89 14.59
CA GLY A 125 14.31 0.46 13.61
C GLY A 125 15.27 -0.54 14.24
N PRO A 126 16.15 -1.19 13.45
CA PRO A 126 17.14 -2.13 13.95
C PRO A 126 17.96 -1.55 15.11
N GLY A 127 17.90 -2.20 16.28
CA GLY A 127 18.62 -1.78 17.49
C GLY A 127 18.06 -0.55 18.21
N SER A 128 16.89 -0.03 17.82
CA SER A 128 16.26 1.11 18.48
C SER A 128 15.68 0.74 19.85
N GLU A 129 15.86 1.61 20.84
CA GLU A 129 15.15 1.54 22.13
C GLU A 129 13.75 2.20 22.06
N VAL A 130 13.48 2.97 20.99
CA VAL A 130 12.18 3.59 20.77
C VAL A 130 11.21 2.53 20.25
N MET A 131 10.13 2.31 20.99
CA MET A 131 9.09 1.34 20.64
C MET A 131 7.88 2.06 20.02
N LYS A 132 7.32 1.51 18.95
CA LYS A 132 6.12 1.99 18.26
C LYS A 132 5.04 0.92 18.26
N ALA A 133 3.79 1.30 18.00
CA ALA A 133 2.71 0.33 17.83
C ALA A 133 3.07 -0.67 16.72
N ARG A 134 2.89 -1.97 16.99
CA ARG A 134 3.23 -3.02 16.04
C ARG A 134 2.37 -2.99 14.77
N LEU A 135 1.11 -2.62 14.93
CA LEU A 135 0.17 -2.43 13.83
C LEU A 135 -0.89 -1.38 14.21
N ALA A 136 -1.61 -0.88 13.21
CA ALA A 136 -2.75 0.03 13.35
C ALA A 136 -3.94 -0.51 12.56
N THR A 137 -5.16 -0.14 12.93
CA THR A 137 -6.39 -0.56 12.23
C THR A 137 -6.56 0.08 10.86
N GLY A 138 -5.92 1.23 10.64
CA GLY A 138 -6.17 2.08 9.48
C GLY A 138 -7.39 2.99 9.67
N THR A 139 -7.74 3.72 8.62
CA THR A 139 -8.94 4.56 8.55
C THR A 139 -10.12 3.83 7.88
N THR A 140 -11.27 4.50 7.75
CA THR A 140 -12.46 4.00 7.05
C THR A 140 -13.00 5.09 6.12
N GLY A 141 -13.53 4.69 4.97
CA GLY A 141 -14.14 5.56 3.97
C GLY A 141 -15.34 6.34 4.51
N SER A 142 -15.30 7.67 4.34
CA SER A 142 -16.35 8.58 4.82
C SER A 142 -17.69 8.44 4.10
N VAL A 143 -17.70 7.92 2.87
CA VAL A 143 -18.86 7.71 2.00
C VAL A 143 -19.05 6.23 1.70
N SER A 144 -17.98 5.53 1.35
CA SER A 144 -18.01 4.12 0.96
C SER A 144 -18.24 3.20 2.15
N GLY A 145 -17.77 3.59 3.34
CA GLY A 145 -17.69 2.72 4.52
C GLY A 145 -16.67 1.59 4.40
N LEU A 146 -15.85 1.58 3.33
CA LEU A 146 -14.81 0.60 3.10
C LEU A 146 -13.67 0.82 4.12
N ASP A 147 -13.20 -0.24 4.76
CA ASP A 147 -12.05 -0.12 5.65
C ASP A 147 -10.75 -0.05 4.82
N GLU A 148 -9.76 0.70 5.32
CA GLU A 148 -8.49 0.91 4.60
C GLU A 148 -7.78 -0.40 4.26
N TYR A 149 -7.81 -1.38 5.17
CA TYR A 149 -7.18 -2.69 4.94
C TYR A 149 -7.86 -3.49 3.82
N GLU A 150 -9.15 -3.24 3.54
CA GLU A 150 -9.88 -3.85 2.44
C GLU A 150 -9.44 -3.21 1.13
N LEU A 151 -9.52 -1.87 1.05
CA LEU A 151 -9.06 -1.11 -0.12
C LEU A 151 -7.62 -1.45 -0.50
N ASN A 152 -6.72 -1.43 0.48
CA ASN A 152 -5.30 -1.71 0.25
C ASN A 152 -5.09 -3.12 -0.30
N LEU A 153 -5.85 -4.12 0.15
CA LEU A 153 -5.73 -5.48 -0.35
C LEU A 153 -6.26 -5.60 -1.78
N ASP A 154 -7.44 -5.04 -2.06
CA ASP A 154 -8.07 -5.09 -3.36
C ASP A 154 -7.18 -4.49 -4.45
N VAL A 155 -6.64 -3.29 -4.20
CA VAL A 155 -5.71 -2.62 -5.12
C VAL A 155 -4.41 -3.43 -5.25
N SER A 156 -3.86 -3.95 -4.15
CA SER A 156 -2.60 -4.70 -4.19
C SER A 156 -2.70 -6.02 -4.96
N LEU A 157 -3.82 -6.75 -4.86
CA LEU A 157 -4.04 -7.99 -5.63
C LEU A 157 -4.19 -7.71 -7.14
N LYS A 158 -4.84 -6.60 -7.49
CA LYS A 158 -4.88 -6.14 -8.89
C LYS A 158 -3.50 -5.71 -9.38
N LEU A 159 -2.74 -5.01 -8.53
CA LEU A 159 -1.36 -4.60 -8.84
C LEU A 159 -0.44 -5.81 -9.05
N GLN A 160 -0.54 -6.85 -8.21
CA GLN A 160 0.17 -8.10 -8.40
C GLN A 160 -0.09 -8.66 -9.80
N SER A 161 -1.36 -8.80 -10.15
CA SER A 161 -1.78 -9.35 -11.46
C SER A 161 -1.26 -8.50 -12.63
N GLU A 162 -1.18 -7.19 -12.46
CA GLU A 162 -0.66 -6.28 -13.48
C GLU A 162 0.87 -6.37 -13.62
N LEU A 163 1.60 -6.37 -12.51
CA LEU A 163 3.06 -6.48 -12.51
C LEU A 163 3.54 -7.83 -13.06
N GLU A 164 2.86 -8.93 -12.71
CA GLU A 164 3.15 -10.25 -13.26
C GLU A 164 2.97 -10.28 -14.79
N LYS A 165 1.93 -9.64 -15.34
CA LYS A 165 1.74 -9.49 -16.80
C LYS A 165 2.88 -8.69 -17.44
N ARG A 166 3.40 -7.68 -16.74
CA ARG A 166 4.56 -6.88 -17.17
C ARG A 166 5.90 -7.62 -16.98
N GLY A 167 5.88 -8.85 -16.47
CA GLY A 167 7.05 -9.72 -16.35
C GLY A 167 7.87 -9.49 -15.08
N TYR A 168 7.31 -8.79 -14.08
CA TYR A 168 7.88 -8.74 -12.74
C TYR A 168 7.61 -10.05 -11.99
N GLN A 169 8.47 -10.33 -11.01
CA GLN A 169 8.14 -11.25 -9.94
C GLN A 169 7.49 -10.44 -8.81
N VAL A 170 6.44 -10.95 -8.19
CA VAL A 170 5.73 -10.22 -7.14
C VAL A 170 5.72 -11.02 -5.83
N VAL A 171 6.06 -10.34 -4.75
CA VAL A 171 6.01 -10.89 -3.38
C VAL A 171 4.98 -10.09 -2.59
N MET A 172 3.87 -10.72 -2.24
CA MET A 172 2.84 -10.09 -1.41
C MET A 172 3.16 -10.29 0.07
N THR A 173 3.06 -9.24 0.90
CA THR A 173 3.15 -9.41 2.36
C THR A 173 1.92 -10.13 2.92
N ARG A 174 0.75 -9.92 2.31
CA ARG A 174 -0.50 -10.64 2.60
C ARG A 174 -1.39 -10.71 1.37
N THR A 175 -2.21 -11.75 1.32
CA THR A 175 -3.24 -11.97 0.29
C THR A 175 -4.64 -12.19 0.89
N THR A 176 -4.77 -12.09 2.21
CA THR A 176 -6.02 -12.21 2.97
C THR A 176 -6.12 -11.09 4.02
N HIS A 177 -7.27 -10.96 4.68
CA HIS A 177 -7.45 -10.00 5.77
C HIS A 177 -7.02 -10.59 7.12
N GLU A 178 -7.14 -11.90 7.29
CA GLU A 178 -6.90 -12.63 8.53
C GLU A 178 -5.41 -12.98 8.70
N VAL A 179 -4.60 -11.96 8.93
CA VAL A 179 -3.16 -12.09 9.24
C VAL A 179 -2.82 -11.36 10.53
N ASP A 180 -1.69 -11.72 11.14
CA ASP A 180 -1.13 -11.05 12.31
C ASP A 180 0.29 -10.55 12.02
N LEU A 181 0.43 -9.53 11.17
CA LEU A 181 1.71 -8.99 10.74
C LEU A 181 1.98 -7.60 11.32
N GLY A 182 3.14 -7.43 11.98
CA GLY A 182 3.67 -6.13 12.35
C GLY A 182 4.38 -5.44 11.19
N ASN A 183 4.86 -4.21 11.39
CA ASN A 183 5.63 -3.53 10.34
C ASN A 183 7.00 -4.18 10.13
N ILE A 184 7.61 -4.73 11.18
CA ILE A 184 8.86 -5.50 11.06
C ILE A 184 8.63 -6.74 10.21
N ASP A 185 7.55 -7.49 10.43
CA ASP A 185 7.22 -8.70 9.66
C ASP A 185 7.09 -8.37 8.16
N ARG A 186 6.38 -7.28 7.83
CA ARG A 186 6.16 -6.83 6.45
C ARG A 186 7.46 -6.45 5.73
N ALA A 187 8.34 -5.70 6.40
CA ALA A 187 9.65 -5.37 5.85
C ALA A 187 10.53 -6.62 5.72
N THR A 188 10.46 -7.53 6.70
CA THR A 188 11.24 -8.79 6.70
C THR A 188 10.84 -9.70 5.54
N ILE A 189 9.55 -9.81 5.21
CA ILE A 189 9.08 -10.58 4.04
C ILE A 189 9.75 -10.08 2.75
N ALA A 190 9.80 -8.76 2.54
CA ALA A 190 10.46 -8.16 1.37
C ALA A 190 11.97 -8.43 1.35
N ASN A 191 12.63 -8.26 2.50
CA ASN A 191 14.06 -8.48 2.65
C ASN A 191 14.44 -9.94 2.38
N GLU A 192 13.72 -10.90 2.98
CA GLU A 192 14.00 -12.34 2.85
C GLU A 192 13.73 -12.87 1.45
N ALA A 193 12.76 -12.28 0.74
CA ALA A 193 12.51 -12.61 -0.65
C ALA A 193 13.56 -12.07 -1.62
N GLY A 194 14.49 -11.23 -1.16
CA GLY A 194 15.47 -10.56 -2.02
C GLY A 194 14.81 -9.61 -3.00
N ALA A 195 13.76 -8.90 -2.56
CA ALA A 195 13.07 -7.93 -3.41
C ALA A 195 14.02 -6.82 -3.89
N ASP A 196 13.80 -6.31 -5.10
CA ASP A 196 14.53 -5.16 -5.61
C ASP A 196 13.94 -3.84 -5.06
N ILE A 197 12.63 -3.81 -4.80
CA ILE A 197 11.92 -2.70 -4.16
C ILE A 197 10.77 -3.20 -3.27
N LEU A 198 10.37 -2.36 -2.30
CA LEU A 198 9.17 -2.54 -1.48
C LEU A 198 8.21 -1.36 -1.70
N VAL A 199 7.02 -1.65 -2.22
CA VAL A 199 5.93 -0.68 -2.39
C VAL A 199 4.82 -1.00 -1.38
N ARG A 200 4.59 -0.08 -0.44
CA ARG A 200 3.55 -0.22 0.58
C ARG A 200 2.33 0.59 0.18
N ILE A 201 1.20 -0.08 0.02
CA ILE A 201 -0.07 0.50 -0.44
C ILE A 201 -0.93 0.85 0.77
N HIS A 202 -1.27 2.13 0.89
CA HIS A 202 -2.06 2.72 1.96
C HIS A 202 -3.10 3.72 1.40
N ALA A 203 -4.05 4.12 2.25
CA ALA A 203 -4.90 5.26 1.99
C ALA A 203 -5.07 6.10 3.26
N ASN A 204 -4.96 7.41 3.10
CA ASN A 204 -4.74 8.32 4.20
C ASN A 204 -6.06 8.72 4.89
N GLY A 205 -5.93 9.29 6.09
CA GLY A 205 -7.02 9.91 6.81
C GLY A 205 -6.59 11.25 7.41
N SER A 206 -7.49 12.22 7.40
CA SER A 206 -7.30 13.54 7.99
C SER A 206 -8.52 13.93 8.81
N GLU A 207 -8.31 14.59 9.95
CA GLU A 207 -9.38 15.22 10.74
C GLU A 207 -10.10 16.32 9.95
N ASP A 208 -9.40 16.95 9.00
CA ASP A 208 -10.00 17.86 8.03
C ASP A 208 -10.40 17.09 6.76
N SER A 209 -11.71 16.84 6.62
CA SER A 209 -12.31 16.15 5.47
C SER A 209 -12.15 16.88 4.13
N SER A 210 -11.68 18.13 4.11
CA SER A 210 -11.40 18.85 2.87
C SER A 210 -10.04 18.49 2.26
N VAL A 211 -9.15 17.86 3.03
CA VAL A 211 -7.82 17.44 2.55
C VAL A 211 -7.99 16.27 1.60
N ALA A 212 -7.47 16.41 0.38
CA ALA A 212 -7.53 15.43 -0.68
C ALA A 212 -6.18 15.29 -1.40
N GLY A 213 -6.07 14.25 -2.21
CA GLY A 213 -4.93 13.94 -3.04
C GLY A 213 -4.07 12.78 -2.52
N ALA A 214 -3.17 12.34 -3.38
CA ALA A 214 -2.22 11.29 -3.07
C ALA A 214 -0.86 11.87 -2.66
N LEU A 215 -0.10 11.09 -1.89
CA LEU A 215 1.30 11.38 -1.59
C LEU A 215 2.10 10.09 -1.49
N THR A 216 3.41 10.21 -1.57
CA THR A 216 4.32 9.12 -1.21
C THR A 216 5.14 9.51 0.02
N MET A 217 5.57 8.54 0.82
CA MET A 217 6.50 8.77 1.93
C MET A 217 7.83 8.05 1.69
N ALA A 218 8.94 8.72 2.01
CA ALA A 218 10.29 8.20 1.86
C ALA A 218 11.22 8.68 2.98
N PRO A 219 12.24 7.88 3.34
CA PRO A 219 13.25 8.29 4.31
C PRO A 219 14.16 9.38 3.75
N THR A 220 14.71 10.20 4.65
CA THR A 220 15.75 11.16 4.33
C THR A 220 17.14 10.52 4.41
N GLN A 221 18.15 11.23 3.89
CA GLN A 221 19.55 10.87 4.07
C GLN A 221 20.00 10.86 5.54
N SER A 222 19.27 11.55 6.43
CA SER A 222 19.56 11.60 7.87
C SER A 222 18.94 10.45 8.64
N ASN A 223 18.12 9.61 8.00
CA ASN A 223 17.54 8.43 8.62
C ASN A 223 18.65 7.53 9.18
N PRO A 224 18.64 7.18 10.47
CA PRO A 224 19.73 6.43 11.10
C PRO A 224 19.77 4.95 10.69
N TYR A 225 18.72 4.43 10.05
CA TYR A 225 18.58 3.02 9.69
C TYR A 225 18.74 2.80 8.18
N VAL A 226 18.07 3.64 7.38
CA VAL A 226 17.96 3.46 5.92
C VAL A 226 18.50 4.64 5.11
N GLY A 227 19.26 5.54 5.74
CA GLY A 227 19.84 6.71 5.05
C GLY A 227 20.67 6.33 3.82
N SER A 228 21.37 5.18 3.81
CA SER A 228 22.17 4.72 2.67
C SER A 228 21.37 4.34 1.42
N ILE A 229 20.06 4.07 1.56
CA ILE A 229 19.17 3.75 0.43
C ILE A 229 18.16 4.87 0.15
N SER A 230 18.25 5.99 0.88
CA SER A 230 17.26 7.08 0.83
C SER A 230 17.13 7.71 -0.56
N GLU A 231 18.23 7.87 -1.31
CA GLU A 231 18.20 8.41 -2.68
C GLU A 231 17.33 7.53 -3.61
N GLU A 232 17.49 6.22 -3.53
CA GLU A 232 16.67 5.28 -4.31
C GLU A 232 15.21 5.24 -3.83
N CYS A 233 14.96 5.41 -2.53
CA CYS A 233 13.60 5.52 -1.99
C CYS A 233 12.90 6.80 -2.48
N MET A 234 13.62 7.93 -2.53
CA MET A 234 13.12 9.20 -3.07
C MET A 234 12.83 9.07 -4.56
N ARG A 235 13.73 8.43 -5.33
CA ARG A 235 13.55 8.18 -6.76
C ARG A 235 12.33 7.30 -7.03
N LEU A 236 12.19 6.20 -6.30
CA LEU A 236 11.02 5.32 -6.36
C LEU A 236 9.73 6.10 -6.06
N SER A 237 9.72 6.85 -4.96
CA SER A 237 8.56 7.64 -4.54
C SER A 237 8.14 8.67 -5.59
N GLN A 238 9.11 9.36 -6.20
CA GLN A 238 8.84 10.33 -7.26
C GLN A 238 8.21 9.66 -8.49
N CYS A 239 8.79 8.54 -8.97
CA CYS A 239 8.24 7.79 -10.10
C CYS A 239 6.81 7.33 -9.85
N LEU A 240 6.52 6.82 -8.64
CA LEU A 240 5.16 6.39 -8.28
C LEU A 240 4.18 7.55 -8.23
N ILE A 241 4.48 8.62 -7.48
CA ILE A 241 3.49 9.68 -7.27
C ILE A 241 3.16 10.43 -8.57
N ASP A 242 4.16 10.62 -9.44
CA ASP A 242 3.94 11.29 -10.72
C ASP A 242 3.01 10.48 -11.63
N ARG A 243 3.28 9.18 -11.81
CA ARG A 243 2.45 8.32 -12.68
C ARG A 243 1.11 7.98 -12.08
N TYR A 244 1.04 7.82 -10.77
CA TYR A 244 -0.21 7.61 -10.08
C TYR A 244 -1.17 8.80 -10.26
N CYS A 245 -0.69 10.01 -10.02
CA CYS A 245 -1.51 11.22 -10.17
C CYS A 245 -1.80 11.56 -11.64
N GLU A 246 -0.87 11.30 -12.57
CA GLU A 246 -1.13 11.46 -14.00
C GLU A 246 -2.27 10.55 -14.48
N ALA A 247 -2.27 9.28 -14.06
CA ALA A 247 -3.28 8.32 -14.46
C ALA A 247 -4.66 8.61 -13.84
N THR A 248 -4.69 8.96 -12.56
CA THR A 248 -5.93 9.09 -11.78
C THR A 248 -6.55 10.48 -11.82
N GLY A 249 -5.74 11.52 -12.07
CA GLY A 249 -6.15 12.92 -11.92
C GLY A 249 -6.32 13.38 -10.46
N LEU A 250 -5.98 12.55 -9.48
CA LEU A 250 -5.94 12.93 -8.07
C LEU A 250 -4.87 14.01 -7.84
N ILE A 251 -5.09 14.87 -6.84
CA ILE A 251 -4.13 15.93 -6.48
C ILE A 251 -2.79 15.28 -6.10
N ASN A 252 -1.71 15.69 -6.78
CA ASN A 252 -0.36 15.28 -6.42
C ASN A 252 0.16 16.16 -5.27
N ARG A 253 0.32 15.58 -4.08
CA ARG A 253 0.87 16.27 -2.90
C ARG A 253 2.38 16.04 -2.73
N GLY A 254 3.01 15.31 -3.65
CA GLY A 254 4.44 15.05 -3.70
C GLY A 254 4.90 14.01 -2.68
N ILE A 255 6.17 14.16 -2.28
CA ILE A 255 6.85 13.26 -1.35
C ILE A 255 6.86 13.89 0.04
N LEU A 256 6.38 13.16 1.03
CA LEU A 256 6.56 13.45 2.44
C LEU A 256 7.83 12.74 2.95
N ALA A 257 8.81 13.53 3.36
CA ALA A 257 10.01 13.02 4.02
C ALA A 257 9.69 12.55 5.45
N GLU A 258 10.03 11.31 5.80
CA GLU A 258 9.70 10.69 7.08
C GLU A 258 10.76 9.68 7.54
N ASP A 259 11.25 9.83 8.78
CA ASP A 259 12.35 9.03 9.33
C ASP A 259 11.94 8.13 10.51
N GLU A 260 10.69 8.22 10.96
CA GLU A 260 10.20 7.55 12.17
C GLU A 260 9.21 6.41 11.86
N MET A 261 9.08 5.99 10.61
CA MET A 261 8.16 4.90 10.24
C MET A 261 8.85 3.55 10.34
N THR A 262 8.38 2.69 11.25
CA THR A 262 8.89 1.33 11.42
C THR A 262 8.87 0.53 10.12
N GLY A 263 7.83 0.71 9.31
CA GLY A 263 7.69 0.04 8.02
C GLY A 263 8.72 0.45 6.96
N ILE A 264 9.37 1.60 7.13
CA ILE A 264 10.47 2.08 6.30
C ILE A 264 11.81 1.68 6.93
N ASN A 265 11.96 1.93 8.22
CA ASN A 265 13.22 1.81 8.96
C ASN A 265 13.77 0.37 9.06
N TRP A 266 12.94 -0.65 8.82
CA TRP A 266 13.35 -2.05 8.77
C TRP A 266 13.60 -2.59 7.35
N SER A 267 13.41 -1.78 6.31
CA SER A 267 13.68 -2.18 4.93
C SER A 267 15.19 -2.24 4.66
N GLN A 268 15.63 -3.28 3.94
CA GLN A 268 16.99 -3.40 3.40
C GLN A 268 17.04 -3.07 1.90
N VAL A 269 15.88 -2.79 1.30
CA VAL A 269 15.67 -2.51 -0.12
C VAL A 269 14.99 -1.14 -0.27
N PRO A 270 15.12 -0.44 -1.40
CA PRO A 270 14.40 0.81 -1.64
C PRO A 270 12.89 0.65 -1.35
N VAL A 271 12.36 1.54 -0.50
CA VAL A 271 11.00 1.44 0.03
C VAL A 271 10.25 2.76 -0.13
N THR A 272 8.97 2.66 -0.45
CA THR A 272 8.03 3.80 -0.44
C THR A 272 6.69 3.38 0.17
N ILE A 273 6.00 4.34 0.80
CA ILE A 273 4.59 4.22 1.15
C ILE A 273 3.82 5.10 0.18
N LEU A 274 2.90 4.53 -0.59
CA LEU A 274 1.94 5.27 -1.40
C LEU A 274 0.64 5.42 -0.59
N GLU A 275 0.33 6.65 -0.24
CA GLU A 275 -1.00 7.05 0.24
C GLU A 275 -1.85 7.42 -0.98
N MET A 276 -2.73 6.50 -1.38
CA MET A 276 -3.49 6.56 -2.64
C MET A 276 -4.46 7.74 -2.75
N GLY A 277 -4.84 8.33 -1.62
CA GLY A 277 -5.85 9.38 -1.47
C GLY A 277 -6.26 9.50 0.00
N PHE A 278 -7.16 10.44 0.33
CA PHE A 278 -7.70 10.55 1.68
C PHE A 278 -9.09 9.91 1.79
N MET A 279 -9.23 8.80 2.51
CA MET A 279 -10.54 8.13 2.72
C MET A 279 -11.53 9.00 3.52
N THR A 280 -11.04 10.00 4.27
CA THR A 280 -11.89 10.98 4.95
C THR A 280 -12.38 12.11 4.03
N ASN A 281 -11.83 12.21 2.81
CA ASN A 281 -12.35 13.09 1.79
C ASN A 281 -13.41 12.37 0.95
N PRO A 282 -14.64 12.90 0.84
CA PRO A 282 -15.71 12.25 0.10
C PRO A 282 -15.41 11.98 -1.38
N GLY A 283 -14.59 12.82 -2.02
CA GLY A 283 -14.22 12.69 -3.43
C GLY A 283 -13.19 11.58 -3.66
N ASP A 284 -12.09 11.61 -2.90
CA ASP A 284 -11.05 10.58 -2.97
C ASP A 284 -11.61 9.20 -2.56
N ASP A 285 -12.38 9.14 -1.48
CA ASP A 285 -12.99 7.88 -1.01
C ASP A 285 -13.90 7.25 -2.06
N ALA A 286 -14.84 8.03 -2.61
CA ALA A 286 -15.73 7.53 -3.66
C ALA A 286 -14.95 7.12 -4.92
N TYR A 287 -13.86 7.81 -5.24
CA TYR A 287 -12.98 7.44 -6.35
C TYR A 287 -12.27 6.11 -6.09
N MET A 288 -11.61 5.95 -4.95
CA MET A 288 -10.83 4.76 -4.60
C MET A 288 -11.69 3.51 -4.36
N ALA A 289 -12.93 3.68 -3.89
CA ALA A 289 -13.87 2.59 -3.70
C ALA A 289 -14.47 2.05 -5.03
N ASP A 290 -14.39 2.81 -6.12
CA ASP A 290 -14.90 2.38 -7.42
C ASP A 290 -13.95 1.39 -8.10
N ALA A 291 -14.48 0.23 -8.48
CA ALA A 291 -13.68 -0.86 -9.04
C ALA A 291 -12.99 -0.51 -10.37
N ALA A 292 -13.58 0.35 -11.20
CA ALA A 292 -12.97 0.76 -12.47
C ALA A 292 -11.85 1.80 -12.24
N ASN A 293 -12.05 2.72 -11.29
CA ASN A 293 -11.01 3.65 -10.87
C ASN A 293 -9.81 2.95 -10.23
N GLN A 294 -10.03 1.87 -9.47
CA GLN A 294 -8.94 1.05 -8.96
C GLN A 294 -8.08 0.45 -10.08
N ASP A 295 -8.67 0.10 -11.23
CA ASP A 295 -7.89 -0.38 -12.36
C ASP A 295 -6.99 0.75 -12.92
N VAL A 296 -7.49 2.00 -12.95
CA VAL A 296 -6.69 3.18 -13.30
C VAL A 296 -5.57 3.43 -12.28
N MET A 297 -5.87 3.31 -10.99
CA MET A 297 -4.88 3.41 -9.90
C MET A 297 -3.76 2.40 -10.10
N VAL A 298 -4.11 1.14 -10.34
CA VAL A 298 -3.16 0.04 -10.59
C VAL A 298 -2.26 0.34 -11.80
N GLN A 299 -2.83 0.84 -12.90
CA GLN A 299 -2.03 1.24 -14.05
C GLN A 299 -1.05 2.38 -13.70
N GLY A 300 -1.49 3.38 -12.94
CA GLY A 300 -0.63 4.47 -12.47
C GLY A 300 0.54 3.97 -11.60
N ILE A 301 0.27 3.07 -10.66
CA ILE A 301 1.31 2.47 -9.79
C ILE A 301 2.29 1.65 -10.63
N ALA A 302 1.79 0.76 -11.51
CA ALA A 302 2.63 -0.09 -12.34
C ALA A 302 3.49 0.72 -13.32
N ASN A 303 2.96 1.82 -13.87
CA ASN A 303 3.73 2.74 -14.72
C ASN A 303 4.85 3.44 -13.93
N GLY A 304 4.60 3.83 -12.68
CA GLY A 304 5.64 4.39 -11.81
C GLY A 304 6.74 3.38 -11.48
N ILE A 305 6.38 2.11 -11.33
CA ILE A 305 7.35 1.02 -11.14
C ILE A 305 8.15 0.77 -12.42
N ASP A 306 7.52 0.79 -13.60
CA ASP A 306 8.24 0.70 -14.89
C ASP A 306 9.24 1.86 -15.04
N ASP A 307 8.82 3.10 -14.75
CA ASP A 307 9.71 4.28 -14.78
C ASP A 307 10.91 4.12 -13.83
N TYR A 308 10.69 3.56 -12.62
CA TYR A 308 11.78 3.30 -11.68
C TYR A 308 12.80 2.29 -12.22
N PHE A 309 12.35 1.26 -12.92
CA PHE A 309 13.22 0.25 -13.55
C PHE A 309 13.69 0.64 -14.96
N GLY A 310 13.24 1.78 -15.50
CA GLY A 310 13.60 2.26 -16.84
C GLY A 310 13.02 1.41 -17.96
N ARG A 311 11.77 0.96 -17.84
CA ARG A 311 11.09 0.06 -18.77
C ARG A 311 10.04 0.76 -19.63
#